data_AF-A0A958XRC1-F1
#
_entry.id   AF-A0A958XRC1-F1
#
_cell.length_a   1.000
_cell.length_b   1.000
_cell.length_c   1.000
_cell.angle_alpha   90.00
_cell.angle_beta   90.00
_cell.angle_gamma   90.00
#
_symmetry.space_group_name_H-M   'P 1'
#
loop_
_entity.id
_entity.type
_entity.pdbx_description
1 polymer ?
#
loop_
_entity_poly.entity_id
_entity_poly.type
_entity_poly.pdbx_seq_one_letter_code
_entity_poly.pdbx_strand_id
1 'polypeptide(L)'
;MNDLDSYIASGIIEAYCLGNLPQEQAIVVTEMAAKHPEIRAEIDRTLAALERYPGKPVPKAELKNRVLDFLDGFLTENPVDLQHPPVIDRYSDPTAWSRALDGLEPEVTENGMAARVLAEDETRELSLVWLSGELVEDMHSDDEFRESFLILEGACECDFGGVIARFGAGDYFDIPPHTPHTIRNISENLPYVKGLVQRLKAA
;
A
#
# COMPACT_ATOMS: atom_id res chain seq x y z
N MET A 1 14.55 40.01 28.36
CA MET A 1 13.51 39.19 27.72
C MET A 1 14.15 37.83 27.48
N ASN A 2 13.59 36.75 28.00
CA ASN A 2 14.22 35.43 27.89
C ASN A 2 14.15 34.94 26.43
N ASP A 3 15.11 34.14 25.99
CA ASP A 3 15.16 33.61 24.61
C ASP A 3 13.89 32.81 24.28
N LEU A 4 13.37 32.08 25.27
CA LEU A 4 12.12 31.33 25.20
C LEU A 4 10.89 32.22 25.00
N ASP A 5 10.81 33.36 25.69
CA ASP A 5 9.68 34.28 25.55
C ASP A 5 9.68 34.92 24.15
N SER A 6 10.88 35.20 23.62
CA SER A 6 11.02 35.72 22.26
C SER A 6 10.64 34.67 21.21
N TYR A 7 10.93 33.40 21.48
CA TYR A 7 10.56 32.29 20.61
C TYR A 7 9.04 32.10 20.58
N ILE A 8 8.39 32.12 21.74
CA ILE A 8 6.92 32.05 21.85
C ILE A 8 6.26 33.24 21.14
N ALA A 9 6.78 34.45 21.32
CA ALA A 9 6.23 35.65 20.69
C ALA A 9 6.55 35.79 19.18
N SER A 10 7.32 34.88 18.59
CA SER A 10 7.78 34.98 17.20
C SER A 10 6.69 34.67 16.15
N GLY A 11 5.58 34.08 16.56
CA GLY A 11 4.53 33.60 15.64
C GLY A 11 4.78 32.18 15.09
N ILE A 12 5.89 31.54 15.48
CA ILE A 12 6.27 30.22 14.97
C ILE A 12 5.33 29.11 15.47
N ILE A 13 4.77 29.26 16.67
CA ILE A 13 3.87 28.28 17.29
C ILE A 13 2.51 28.28 16.58
N GLU A 14 2.02 29.46 16.22
CA GLU A 14 0.79 29.63 15.45
C GLU A 14 0.95 29.08 14.04
N ALA A 15 2.07 29.37 13.38
CA ALA A 15 2.39 28.80 12.07
C ALA A 15 2.50 27.27 12.12
N TYR A 16 3.08 26.72 13.20
CA TYR A 16 3.14 25.28 13.44
C TYR A 16 1.74 24.67 13.59
N CYS A 17 0.90 25.25 14.46
CA CYS A 17 -0.47 24.75 14.71
C CYS A 17 -1.35 24.78 13.45
N LEU A 18 -1.11 25.73 12.55
CA LEU A 18 -1.82 25.84 11.27
C LEU A 18 -1.25 24.95 10.16
N GLY A 19 -0.12 24.26 10.40
CA GLY A 19 0.55 23.44 9.39
C GLY A 19 1.24 24.26 8.29
N ASN A 20 1.56 25.53 8.55
CA ASN A 20 2.16 26.46 7.58
C ASN A 20 3.68 26.51 7.64
N LEU A 21 4.33 25.70 8.49
CA LEU A 21 5.79 25.64 8.58
C LEU A 21 6.38 24.63 7.58
N PRO A 22 7.57 24.92 7.03
CA PRO A 22 8.40 23.91 6.39
C PRO A 22 8.67 22.74 7.35
N GLN A 23 8.77 21.52 6.82
CA GLN A 23 8.96 20.30 7.60
C GLN A 23 10.13 20.39 8.59
N GLU A 24 11.26 20.95 8.15
CA GLU A 24 12.45 21.15 8.99
C GLU A 24 12.16 21.99 10.24
N GLN A 25 11.41 23.09 10.08
CA GLN A 25 11.05 23.96 11.19
C GLN A 25 9.99 23.34 12.10
N ALA A 26 9.05 22.57 11.54
CA ALA A 26 8.05 21.85 12.31
C ALA A 26 8.69 20.78 13.21
N ILE A 27 9.75 20.10 12.74
CA ILE A 27 10.55 19.18 13.55
C ILE A 27 11.18 19.93 14.73
N VAL A 28 11.82 21.07 14.48
CA VAL A 28 12.44 21.89 15.54
C VAL A 28 11.41 22.31 16.59
N VAL A 29 10.23 22.78 16.20
CA VAL A 29 9.16 23.15 17.15
C VAL A 29 8.72 21.94 17.98
N THR A 30 8.61 20.76 17.35
CA THR A 30 8.23 19.51 18.03
C THR A 30 9.28 19.09 19.06
N GLU A 31 10.56 19.18 18.72
CA GLU A 31 11.67 18.89 19.63
C GLU A 31 11.72 19.90 20.79
N MET A 32 11.49 21.18 20.49
CA MET A 32 11.46 22.24 21.50
C MET A 32 10.29 22.05 22.46
N ALA A 33 9.11 21.67 21.98
CA ALA A 33 7.95 21.34 22.81
C ALA A 33 8.18 20.11 23.71
N ALA A 34 9.03 19.16 23.31
CA ALA A 34 9.42 18.03 24.15
C ALA A 34 10.38 18.43 25.28
N LYS A 35 11.21 19.47 25.08
CA LYS A 35 12.23 19.94 26.03
C LYS A 35 11.71 21.07 26.95
N HIS A 36 10.76 21.87 26.47
CA HIS A 36 10.26 23.07 27.14
C HIS A 36 8.73 22.98 27.32
N PRO A 37 8.24 22.68 28.54
CA PRO A 37 6.81 22.59 28.84
C PRO A 37 6.02 23.85 28.50
N GLU A 38 6.65 25.03 28.53
CA GLU A 38 6.05 26.32 28.19
C GLU A 38 5.65 26.38 26.70
N ILE A 39 6.49 25.83 25.81
CA ILE A 39 6.19 25.75 24.37
C ILE A 39 5.04 24.78 24.14
N ARG A 40 5.04 23.62 24.81
CA ARG A 40 3.91 22.67 24.75
C ARG A 40 2.62 23.34 25.22
N ALA A 41 2.66 24.05 26.35
CA ALA A 41 1.50 24.76 26.88
C ALA A 41 0.96 25.82 25.91
N GLU A 42 1.84 26.52 25.18
CA GLU A 42 1.42 27.48 24.17
C GLU A 42 0.81 26.82 22.92
N ILE A 43 1.38 25.70 22.47
CA ILE A 43 0.79 24.88 21.39
C ILE A 43 -0.62 24.44 21.80
N ASP A 44 -0.77 23.86 23.00
CA ASP A 44 -2.06 23.37 23.48
C ASP A 44 -3.09 24.52 23.61
N ARG A 45 -2.66 25.69 24.10
CA ARG A 45 -3.50 26.89 24.17
C ARG A 45 -3.95 27.35 22.79
N THR A 46 -3.03 27.37 21.83
CA THR A 46 -3.30 27.79 20.44
C THR A 46 -4.27 26.84 19.76
N LEU A 47 -4.06 25.53 19.87
CA LEU A 47 -4.96 24.51 19.34
C LEU A 47 -6.36 24.60 19.98
N ALA A 48 -6.44 24.76 21.30
CA ALA A 48 -7.72 24.94 21.98
C ALA A 48 -8.45 26.23 21.55
N ALA A 49 -7.72 27.28 21.17
CA ALA A 49 -8.32 28.49 20.60
C ALA A 49 -8.88 28.22 19.19
N LEU A 50 -8.11 27.51 18.33
CA LEU A 50 -8.56 27.08 17.00
C LEU A 50 -9.79 26.16 17.07
N GLU A 51 -9.85 25.29 18.08
CA GLU A 51 -11.02 24.44 18.30
C GLU A 51 -12.30 25.20 18.65
N ARG A 52 -12.19 26.41 19.20
CA ARG A 52 -13.34 27.26 19.50
C ARG A 52 -13.76 28.13 18.31
N TYR A 53 -13.01 28.08 17.21
CA TYR A 53 -13.32 28.87 16.03
C TYR A 53 -14.70 28.46 15.46
N PRO A 54 -15.63 29.42 15.28
CA PRO A 54 -16.97 29.13 14.79
C PRO A 54 -16.93 28.69 13.32
N GLY A 55 -17.93 27.92 12.88
CA GLY A 55 -18.05 27.49 11.49
C GLY A 55 -17.31 26.20 11.12
N LYS A 56 -17.02 25.34 12.11
CA LYS A 56 -16.52 23.98 11.84
C LYS A 56 -17.51 23.24 10.93
N PRO A 57 -17.08 22.73 9.77
CA PRO A 57 -17.94 21.95 8.91
C PRO A 57 -18.36 20.69 9.67
N VAL A 58 -19.66 20.43 9.73
CA VAL A 58 -20.19 19.17 10.27
C VAL A 58 -19.95 18.10 9.20
N PRO A 59 -19.20 17.02 9.50
CA PRO A 59 -19.04 15.94 8.54
C PRO A 59 -20.40 15.32 8.21
N LYS A 60 -20.51 14.76 6.99
CA LYS A 60 -21.69 13.97 6.62
C LYS A 60 -21.87 12.82 7.61
N ALA A 61 -23.12 12.50 7.96
CA ALA A 61 -23.44 11.49 8.97
C ALA A 61 -22.82 10.12 8.64
N GLU A 62 -22.72 9.79 7.35
CA GLU A 62 -22.21 8.52 6.86
C GLU A 62 -20.68 8.43 6.93
N LEU A 63 -19.96 9.54 7.06
CA LEU A 63 -18.49 9.54 7.02
C LEU A 63 -17.90 8.69 8.15
N LYS A 64 -18.50 8.75 9.34
CA LYS A 64 -18.04 7.93 10.48
C LYS A 64 -18.09 6.45 10.14
N ASN A 65 -19.23 5.98 9.63
CA ASN A 65 -19.40 4.57 9.29
C ASN A 65 -18.45 4.20 8.13
N ARG A 66 -18.35 5.03 7.09
CA ARG A 66 -17.43 4.77 5.98
C ARG A 66 -15.96 4.63 6.41
N VAL A 67 -15.51 5.43 7.38
CA VAL A 67 -14.15 5.34 7.92
C VAL A 67 -13.99 4.08 8.76
N LEU A 68 -14.98 3.75 9.59
CA LEU A 68 -14.94 2.52 10.40
C LEU A 68 -15.00 1.27 9.54
N ASP A 69 -15.88 1.20 8.54
CA ASP A 69 -15.98 0.08 7.60
C ASP A 69 -14.67 -0.13 6.84
N PHE A 70 -14.00 0.96 6.43
CA PHE A 70 -12.68 0.90 5.82
C PHE A 70 -11.64 0.32 6.80
N LEU A 71 -11.61 0.79 8.04
CA LEU A 71 -10.67 0.33 9.07
C LEU A 71 -10.95 -1.11 9.52
N ASP A 72 -12.21 -1.53 9.60
CA ASP A 72 -12.60 -2.88 9.98
C ASP A 72 -12.01 -3.90 9.00
N GLY A 73 -11.92 -3.58 7.70
CA GLY A 73 -11.23 -4.40 6.70
C GLY A 73 -9.74 -4.64 6.99
N PHE A 74 -9.08 -3.78 7.76
CA PHE A 74 -7.67 -3.93 8.18
C PHE A 74 -7.52 -4.48 9.59
N LEU A 75 -8.50 -4.24 10.47
CA LEU A 75 -8.41 -4.59 11.90
C LEU A 75 -8.98 -5.98 12.21
N THR A 76 -9.89 -6.47 11.36
CA THR A 76 -10.36 -7.84 11.45
C THR A 76 -9.51 -8.71 10.54
N GLU A 77 -8.99 -9.82 11.09
CA GLU A 77 -8.48 -10.93 10.28
C GLU A 77 -9.66 -11.53 9.51
N ASN A 78 -10.15 -10.82 8.50
CA ASN A 78 -11.16 -11.37 7.63
C ASN A 78 -10.46 -12.41 6.77
N PRO A 79 -10.83 -13.70 6.91
CA PRO A 79 -10.33 -14.69 5.99
C PRO A 79 -10.70 -14.25 4.58
N VAL A 80 -9.76 -14.36 3.65
CA VAL A 80 -10.03 -14.07 2.25
C VAL A 80 -11.13 -15.02 1.77
N ASP A 81 -12.27 -14.48 1.35
CA ASP A 81 -13.35 -15.27 0.76
C ASP A 81 -12.97 -15.64 -0.68
N LEU A 82 -12.53 -16.88 -0.90
CA LEU A 82 -12.19 -17.37 -2.24
C LEU A 82 -13.39 -17.51 -3.18
N GLN A 83 -14.64 -17.45 -2.68
CA GLN A 83 -15.83 -17.41 -3.55
C GLN A 83 -16.05 -16.00 -4.13
N HIS A 84 -15.60 -14.96 -3.42
CA HIS A 84 -15.66 -13.57 -3.85
C HIS A 84 -14.35 -12.86 -3.51
N PRO A 85 -13.23 -13.24 -4.15
CA PRO A 85 -11.93 -12.75 -3.77
C PRO A 85 -11.85 -11.22 -3.91
N PRO A 86 -11.27 -10.52 -2.92
CA PRO A 86 -11.09 -9.08 -3.00
C PRO A 86 -10.06 -8.74 -4.09
N VAL A 87 -10.13 -7.52 -4.60
CA VAL A 87 -9.10 -6.95 -5.49
C VAL A 87 -7.80 -6.81 -4.69
N ILE A 88 -6.68 -7.26 -5.26
CA ILE A 88 -5.37 -7.04 -4.64
C ILE A 88 -4.88 -5.61 -4.91
N ASP A 89 -4.19 -5.05 -3.92
CA ASP A 89 -3.52 -3.75 -3.97
C ASP A 89 -2.31 -3.74 -3.02
N ARG A 90 -1.60 -2.61 -2.95
CA ARG A 90 -0.41 -2.44 -2.08
C ARG A 90 -0.65 -2.60 -0.58
N TYR A 91 -1.91 -2.67 -0.14
CA TYR A 91 -2.31 -2.84 1.25
C TYR A 91 -2.94 -4.20 1.53
N SER A 92 -3.01 -5.08 0.53
CA SER A 92 -3.48 -6.45 0.69
C SER A 92 -2.60 -7.21 1.66
N ASP A 93 -3.22 -8.01 2.55
CA ASP A 93 -2.49 -8.81 3.54
C ASP A 93 -1.98 -10.12 2.89
N PRO A 94 -0.66 -10.26 2.62
CA PRO A 94 -0.10 -11.48 2.03
C PRO A 94 -0.27 -12.71 2.95
N THR A 95 -0.36 -12.52 4.26
CA THR A 95 -0.54 -13.60 5.23
C THR A 95 -1.98 -14.13 5.19
N ALA A 96 -2.98 -13.25 5.06
CA ALA A 96 -4.37 -13.65 4.89
C ALA A 96 -4.56 -14.43 3.58
N TRP A 97 -3.96 -13.96 2.48
CA TRP A 97 -3.96 -14.66 1.21
C TRP A 97 -3.26 -16.02 1.26
N SER A 98 -2.08 -16.09 1.87
CA SER A 98 -1.33 -17.34 2.03
C SER A 98 -2.13 -18.38 2.83
N ARG A 99 -2.82 -17.95 3.89
CA ARG A 99 -3.71 -18.83 4.69
C ARG A 99 -4.92 -19.33 3.88
N ALA A 100 -5.54 -18.46 3.09
CA ALA A 100 -6.71 -18.84 2.31
C ALA A 100 -6.36 -19.81 1.17
N LEU A 101 -5.15 -19.67 0.61
CA LEU A 101 -4.64 -20.50 -0.49
C LEU A 101 -3.78 -21.68 0.02
N ASP A 102 -3.78 -21.94 1.31
CA ASP A 102 -3.04 -23.05 1.91
C ASP A 102 -3.54 -24.39 1.36
N GLY A 103 -2.60 -25.31 1.12
CA GLY A 103 -2.90 -26.61 0.51
C GLY A 103 -3.15 -26.60 -1.00
N LEU A 104 -3.11 -25.44 -1.67
CA LEU A 104 -3.07 -25.40 -3.13
C LEU A 104 -1.64 -25.63 -3.62
N GLU A 105 -1.47 -26.66 -4.46
CA GLU A 105 -0.20 -27.01 -5.08
C GLU A 105 -0.21 -26.72 -6.59
N PRO A 106 0.96 -26.42 -7.19
CA PRO A 106 1.06 -26.26 -8.64
C PRO A 106 0.68 -27.57 -9.35
N GLU A 107 -0.20 -27.47 -10.34
CA GLU A 107 -0.42 -28.59 -11.25
C GLU A 107 0.86 -28.81 -12.07
N VAL A 108 1.25 -30.06 -12.27
CA VAL A 108 2.48 -30.39 -13.01
C VAL A 108 2.32 -29.90 -14.45
N THR A 109 3.11 -28.89 -14.84
CA THR A 109 3.16 -28.38 -16.20
C THR A 109 4.55 -28.55 -16.80
N GLU A 110 4.62 -28.85 -18.10
CA GLU A 110 5.90 -28.97 -18.82
C GLU A 110 6.59 -27.62 -19.08
N ASN A 111 5.85 -26.51 -18.92
CA ASN A 111 6.26 -25.18 -19.39
C ASN A 111 6.85 -24.28 -18.28
N GLY A 112 7.10 -24.81 -17.08
CA GLY A 112 7.71 -24.04 -15.99
C GLY A 112 6.80 -22.96 -15.38
N MET A 113 5.51 -22.94 -15.73
CA MET A 113 4.49 -22.08 -15.14
C MET A 113 3.21 -22.91 -14.91
N ALA A 114 2.67 -22.86 -13.71
CA ALA A 114 1.35 -23.38 -13.38
C ALA A 114 0.47 -22.21 -12.94
N ALA A 115 -0.78 -22.17 -13.38
CA ALA A 115 -1.72 -21.11 -13.03
C ALA A 115 -3.09 -21.71 -12.69
N ARG A 116 -3.75 -21.12 -11.70
CA ARG A 116 -5.13 -21.42 -11.32
C ARG A 116 -5.92 -20.13 -11.25
N VAL A 117 -6.94 -20.01 -12.08
CA VAL A 117 -7.88 -18.89 -12.04
C VAL A 117 -8.68 -18.97 -10.73
N LEU A 118 -8.65 -17.89 -9.95
CA LEU A 118 -9.40 -17.74 -8.70
C LEU A 118 -10.70 -16.97 -8.92
N ALA A 119 -10.69 -15.97 -9.80
CA ALA A 119 -11.89 -15.26 -10.25
C ALA A 119 -11.70 -14.67 -11.64
N GLU A 120 -12.76 -14.68 -12.43
CA GLU A 120 -12.80 -14.07 -13.75
C GLU A 120 -14.21 -13.52 -13.99
N ASP A 121 -14.29 -12.23 -14.33
CA ASP A 121 -15.53 -11.56 -14.69
C ASP A 121 -15.30 -10.53 -15.81
N GLU A 122 -16.34 -9.80 -16.19
CA GLU A 122 -16.25 -8.81 -17.28
C GLU A 122 -15.24 -7.69 -16.99
N THR A 123 -14.87 -7.46 -15.73
CA THR A 123 -14.05 -6.34 -15.27
C THR A 123 -12.66 -6.76 -14.79
N ARG A 124 -12.46 -8.02 -14.41
CA ARG A 124 -11.19 -8.48 -13.84
C ARG A 124 -10.91 -9.97 -14.05
N GLU A 125 -9.63 -10.28 -14.02
CA GLU A 125 -9.08 -11.63 -13.87
C GLU A 125 -8.15 -11.64 -12.64
N LEU A 126 -8.25 -12.68 -11.82
CA LEU A 126 -7.35 -12.96 -10.70
C LEU A 126 -6.92 -14.43 -10.75
N SER A 127 -5.61 -14.65 -10.80
CA SER A 127 -5.01 -15.97 -10.94
C SER A 127 -3.91 -16.18 -9.89
N LEU A 128 -3.84 -17.39 -9.33
CA LEU A 128 -2.71 -17.87 -8.54
C LEU A 128 -1.69 -18.53 -9.47
N VAL A 129 -0.45 -18.05 -9.46
CA VAL A 129 0.61 -18.49 -10.37
C VAL A 129 1.79 -19.04 -9.58
N TRP A 130 2.35 -20.14 -10.08
CA TRP A 130 3.65 -20.69 -9.69
C TRP A 130 4.56 -20.65 -10.90
N LEU A 131 5.63 -19.86 -10.83
CA LEU A 131 6.61 -19.72 -11.90
C LEU A 131 7.94 -20.34 -11.45
N SER A 132 8.38 -21.39 -12.14
CA SER A 132 9.65 -22.07 -11.87
C SER A 132 10.82 -21.50 -12.67
N GLY A 133 10.54 -20.91 -13.84
CA GLY A 133 11.54 -20.38 -14.76
C GLY A 133 11.37 -18.89 -15.01
N GLU A 134 11.17 -18.56 -16.28
CA GLU A 134 11.01 -17.18 -16.77
C GLU A 134 9.72 -17.06 -17.57
N LEU A 135 9.03 -15.94 -17.40
CA LEU A 135 7.88 -15.52 -18.18
C LEU A 135 8.26 -14.21 -18.89
N VAL A 136 8.14 -14.21 -20.22
CA VAL A 136 8.36 -13.02 -21.04
C VAL A 136 7.01 -12.60 -21.59
N GLU A 137 6.58 -11.38 -21.26
CA GLU A 137 5.35 -10.79 -21.80
C GLU A 137 5.68 -9.52 -22.61
N ASP A 138 4.99 -9.40 -23.75
CA ASP A 138 5.05 -8.21 -24.59
C ASP A 138 4.38 -7.02 -23.88
N MET A 139 4.55 -5.81 -24.42
CA MET A 139 3.88 -4.64 -23.84
C MET A 139 2.36 -4.77 -23.98
N HIS A 140 1.65 -4.55 -22.88
CA HIS A 140 0.20 -4.37 -22.87
C HIS A 140 -0.11 -2.87 -22.84
N SER A 141 -1.16 -2.46 -23.56
CA SER A 141 -1.55 -1.05 -23.66
C SER A 141 -2.54 -0.65 -22.56
N ASP A 142 -2.61 0.64 -22.24
CA ASP A 142 -3.47 1.18 -21.18
C ASP A 142 -4.96 0.91 -21.38
N ASP A 143 -5.38 0.65 -22.61
CA ASP A 143 -6.75 0.31 -23.01
C ASP A 143 -7.06 -1.20 -22.92
N GLU A 144 -6.06 -2.06 -22.66
CA GLU A 144 -6.26 -3.50 -22.44
C GLU A 144 -6.57 -3.80 -20.97
N PHE A 145 -5.55 -3.72 -20.10
CA PHE A 145 -5.69 -4.00 -18.67
C PHE A 145 -4.52 -3.41 -17.87
N ARG A 146 -4.78 -3.18 -16.58
CA ARG A 146 -3.76 -2.94 -15.57
C ARG A 146 -3.40 -4.24 -14.88
N GLU A 147 -2.12 -4.58 -14.90
CA GLU A 147 -1.61 -5.80 -14.27
C GLU A 147 -0.88 -5.52 -12.96
N SER A 148 -1.15 -6.35 -11.97
CA SER A 148 -0.62 -6.23 -10.62
C SER A 148 -0.30 -7.60 -10.02
N PHE A 149 0.71 -7.63 -9.16
CA PHE A 149 1.25 -8.83 -8.56
C PHE A 149 1.33 -8.69 -7.04
N LEU A 150 1.02 -9.78 -6.32
CA LEU A 150 1.32 -9.94 -4.90
C LEU A 150 2.10 -11.23 -4.70
N ILE A 151 3.37 -11.14 -4.28
CA ILE A 151 4.22 -12.33 -4.08
C ILE A 151 3.89 -12.96 -2.73
N LEU A 152 3.61 -14.27 -2.73
CA LEU A 152 3.24 -15.03 -1.53
C LEU A 152 4.39 -15.90 -1.03
N GLU A 153 5.12 -16.56 -1.93
CA GLU A 153 6.26 -17.42 -1.58
C GLU A 153 7.39 -17.24 -2.59
N GLY A 154 8.64 -17.32 -2.12
CA GLY A 154 9.83 -17.19 -2.96
C GLY A 154 10.18 -15.75 -3.30
N ALA A 155 10.91 -15.59 -4.40
CA ALA A 155 11.33 -14.30 -4.91
C ALA A 155 11.46 -14.32 -6.44
N CYS A 156 11.16 -13.19 -7.07
CA CYS A 156 11.35 -12.96 -8.49
C CYS A 156 12.18 -11.72 -8.78
N GLU A 157 12.80 -11.74 -9.95
CA GLU A 157 13.38 -10.57 -10.59
C GLU A 157 12.47 -10.18 -11.76
N CYS A 158 12.12 -8.90 -11.87
CA CYS A 158 11.34 -8.37 -12.96
C CYS A 158 12.18 -7.37 -13.74
N ASP A 159 12.33 -7.59 -15.05
CA ASP A 159 12.97 -6.68 -15.98
C ASP A 159 11.91 -5.88 -16.73
N PHE A 160 11.91 -4.56 -16.53
CA PHE A 160 11.02 -3.59 -17.17
C PHE A 160 11.74 -2.87 -18.31
N GLY A 161 12.10 -3.59 -19.37
CA GLY A 161 12.79 -3.00 -20.54
C GLY A 161 14.21 -2.49 -20.24
N GLY A 162 14.95 -3.20 -19.39
CA GLY A 162 16.32 -2.91 -18.96
C GLY A 162 16.43 -2.40 -17.51
N VAL A 163 15.30 -2.15 -16.85
CA VAL A 163 15.27 -1.77 -15.42
C VAL A 163 14.89 -2.98 -14.59
N ILE A 164 15.87 -3.50 -13.86
CA ILE A 164 15.71 -4.71 -13.05
C ILE A 164 15.26 -4.33 -11.63
N ALA A 165 14.13 -4.89 -11.20
CA ALA A 165 13.64 -4.84 -9.83
C ALA A 165 13.52 -6.26 -9.25
N ARG A 166 13.59 -6.39 -7.93
CA ARG A 166 13.45 -7.68 -7.23
C ARG A 166 12.33 -7.60 -6.21
N PHE A 167 11.55 -8.66 -6.14
CA PHE A 167 10.40 -8.76 -5.27
C PHE A 167 10.43 -10.11 -4.53
N GLY A 168 10.17 -10.08 -3.23
CA GLY A 168 10.07 -11.25 -2.37
C GLY A 168 8.66 -11.41 -1.79
N ALA A 169 8.45 -12.48 -1.03
CA ALA A 169 7.21 -12.71 -0.33
C ALA A 169 6.74 -11.49 0.48
N GLY A 170 5.50 -11.06 0.23
CA GLY A 170 4.85 -9.89 0.80
C GLY A 170 4.91 -8.64 -0.08
N ASP A 171 5.76 -8.60 -1.10
CA ASP A 171 5.84 -7.45 -1.99
C ASP A 171 4.67 -7.41 -2.98
N TYR A 172 4.19 -6.18 -3.22
CA TYR A 172 3.20 -5.85 -4.24
C TYR A 172 3.83 -4.92 -5.28
N PHE A 173 3.51 -5.15 -6.56
CA PHE A 173 3.88 -4.21 -7.63
C PHE A 173 2.86 -4.21 -8.78
N ASP A 174 2.83 -3.09 -9.50
CA ASP A 174 2.08 -2.93 -10.75
C ASP A 174 3.06 -2.99 -11.92
N ILE A 175 2.64 -3.57 -13.05
CA ILE A 175 3.36 -3.42 -14.31
C ILE A 175 3.07 -2.01 -14.85
N PRO A 176 4.11 -1.19 -15.12
CA PRO A 176 3.86 0.11 -15.71
C PRO A 176 3.22 -0.01 -17.11
N PRO A 177 2.31 0.91 -17.46
CA PRO A 177 1.82 1.12 -18.82
C PRO A 177 2.85 0.90 -19.93
N HIS A 178 2.44 0.24 -21.01
CA HIS A 178 3.24 0.11 -22.24
C HIS A 178 4.67 -0.42 -22.01
N THR A 179 4.87 -1.23 -20.97
CA THR A 179 6.19 -1.71 -20.58
C THR A 179 6.27 -3.22 -20.82
N PRO A 180 7.12 -3.68 -21.77
CA PRO A 180 7.41 -5.10 -21.87
C PRO A 180 8.10 -5.54 -20.59
N HIS A 181 7.79 -6.74 -20.13
CA HIS A 181 8.34 -7.19 -18.87
C HIS A 181 8.71 -8.67 -18.90
N THR A 182 9.77 -9.00 -18.17
CA THR A 182 10.22 -10.37 -17.99
C THR A 182 10.30 -10.67 -16.51
N ILE A 183 9.57 -11.68 -16.05
CA ILE A 183 9.56 -12.12 -14.66
C ILE A 183 10.35 -13.43 -14.59
N ARG A 184 11.36 -13.47 -13.73
CA ARG A 184 12.22 -14.64 -13.54
C ARG A 184 12.20 -15.08 -12.08
N ASN A 185 12.00 -16.37 -11.86
CA ASN A 185 12.20 -16.96 -10.53
C ASN A 185 13.67 -16.89 -10.13
N ILE A 186 13.95 -16.33 -8.94
CA ILE A 186 15.29 -16.25 -8.34
C ILE A 186 15.32 -16.89 -6.94
N SER A 187 14.30 -17.69 -6.60
CA SER A 187 14.20 -18.34 -5.31
C SER A 187 15.34 -19.35 -5.10
N GLU A 188 16.05 -19.26 -3.97
CA GLU A 188 17.14 -20.18 -3.64
C GLU A 188 16.64 -21.51 -3.05
N ASN A 189 15.58 -21.44 -2.25
CA ASN A 189 15.09 -22.57 -1.44
C ASN A 189 13.78 -23.17 -1.96
N LEU A 190 13.21 -22.63 -3.04
CA LEU A 190 11.95 -23.08 -3.62
C LEU A 190 12.12 -23.27 -5.13
N PRO A 191 11.50 -24.30 -5.71
CA PRO A 191 11.57 -24.53 -7.16
C PRO A 191 10.76 -23.51 -7.96
N TYR A 192 9.94 -22.69 -7.31
CA TYR A 192 9.07 -21.68 -7.91
C TYR A 192 9.02 -20.40 -7.07
N VAL A 193 8.56 -19.32 -7.69
CA VAL A 193 7.92 -18.17 -7.02
C VAL A 193 6.40 -18.34 -7.13
N LYS A 194 5.68 -18.15 -6.03
CA LYS A 194 4.21 -18.22 -5.96
C LYS A 194 3.66 -16.83 -5.73
N GLY A 195 2.72 -16.40 -6.55
CA GLY A 195 2.10 -15.08 -6.42
C GLY A 195 0.71 -15.02 -7.02
N LEU A 196 -0.04 -13.99 -6.61
CA LEU A 196 -1.28 -13.61 -7.27
C LEU A 196 -0.96 -12.67 -8.42
N VAL A 197 -1.65 -12.88 -9.54
CA VAL A 197 -1.63 -12.02 -10.72
C VAL A 197 -3.04 -11.52 -10.93
N GLN A 198 -3.21 -10.21 -11.02
CA GLN A 198 -4.50 -9.57 -11.22
C GLN A 198 -4.44 -8.65 -12.43
N ARG A 199 -5.39 -8.84 -13.35
CA ARG A 199 -5.61 -7.99 -14.52
C ARG A 199 -6.96 -7.29 -14.37
N LEU A 200 -6.95 -5.97 -14.22
CA LEU A 200 -8.17 -5.15 -14.18
C LEU A 200 -8.35 -4.48 -15.54
N LYS A 201 -9.49 -4.69 -16.19
CA LYS A 201 -9.76 -4.06 -17.49
C LYS A 201 -9.82 -2.55 -17.35
N ALA A 202 -9.30 -1.86 -18.36
CA ALA A 202 -9.42 -0.41 -18.46
C ALA A 202 -10.91 -0.03 -18.61
N ALA A 203 -11.32 1.05 -17.94
CA ALA A 203 -12.69 1.57 -17.96
C ALA A 203 -12.94 2.51 -19.14
#